data_AF-A0A8H3B7H9-F1
#
_entry.id   AF-A0A8H3B7H9-F1
#
_cell.length_a   1.000
_cell.length_b   1.000
_cell.length_c   1.000
_cell.angle_alpha   90.00
_cell.angle_beta   90.00
_cell.angle_gamma   90.00
#
_symmetry.space_group_name_H-M   'P 1'
#
loop_
_entity.id
_entity.type
_entity.pdbx_description
1 polymer ?
#
loop_
_entity_poly.entity_id
_entity_poly.type
_entity_poly.pdbx_seq_one_letter_code
_entity_poly.pdbx_strand_id
1 'polypeptide(L)'
;MKSQAIAASLALFLAQAAAHTIFQELYVNGVSAGHLKGIRYPNYDGPITDVTSKDVICNGGPNPLVTPYDKTVIDVPAGATITHEWHHTLTSVGTGDVDDPIAAGHLGPVM
;
A
#
# COMPACT_ATOMS: atom_id res chain seq x y z
N MET A 1 -27.81 12.95 30.95
CA MET A 1 -28.20 12.10 29.80
C MET A 1 -27.98 12.74 28.43
N LYS A 2 -27.28 13.89 28.29
CA LYS A 2 -27.01 14.50 26.97
C LYS A 2 -25.54 14.40 26.51
N SER A 3 -24.60 14.20 27.44
CA SER A 3 -23.17 14.08 27.11
C SER A 3 -22.72 12.68 26.65
N GLN A 4 -23.53 11.64 26.87
CA GLN A 4 -23.19 10.27 26.44
C GLN A 4 -23.55 10.00 24.96
N ALA A 5 -24.42 10.82 24.36
CA ALA A 5 -24.81 10.65 22.95
C ALA A 5 -23.71 11.11 21.97
N ILE A 6 -22.77 11.96 22.39
CA ILE A 6 -21.70 12.50 21.53
C ILE A 6 -20.52 11.52 21.44
N ALA A 7 -20.25 10.73 22.48
CA ALA A 7 -19.18 9.74 22.46
C ALA A 7 -19.49 8.51 21.58
N ALA A 8 -20.78 8.23 21.34
CA ALA A 8 -21.22 7.11 20.50
C ALA A 8 -21.07 7.37 18.99
N SER A 9 -20.90 8.63 18.56
CA SER A 9 -20.79 8.98 17.14
C SER A 9 -19.37 8.83 16.57
N LEU A 10 -18.34 8.76 17.43
CA LEU A 10 -16.94 8.65 17.00
C LEU A 10 -16.45 7.20 16.85
N ALA A 11 -17.23 6.22 17.32
CA ALA A 11 -16.87 4.81 17.30
C ALA A 11 -17.26 4.06 16.00
N LEU A 12 -17.84 4.75 15.02
CA LEU A 12 -18.48 4.13 13.84
C LEU A 12 -17.69 4.24 12.54
N PHE A 13 -16.41 4.61 12.58
CA PHE A 13 -15.51 4.50 11.42
C PHE A 13 -14.35 3.55 11.69
N LEU A 14 -14.65 2.32 12.10
CA LEU A 14 -13.76 1.19 11.81
C LEU A 14 -13.81 0.99 10.29
N ALA A 15 -13.11 1.84 9.54
CA ALA A 15 -12.91 1.65 8.11
C ALA A 15 -12.16 0.33 7.97
N GLN A 16 -12.86 -0.71 7.52
CA GLN A 16 -12.23 -1.98 7.23
C GLN A 16 -11.35 -1.77 6.00
N ALA A 17 -10.04 -2.02 6.13
CA ALA A 17 -9.14 -2.00 4.98
C ALA A 17 -9.58 -3.13 4.03
N ALA A 18 -10.09 -2.76 2.86
CA ALA A 18 -10.56 -3.70 1.85
C ALA A 18 -9.78 -3.61 0.53
N ALA A 19 -8.73 -2.79 0.47
CA ALA A 19 -7.98 -2.47 -0.74
C ALA A 19 -7.14 -3.65 -1.26
N HIS A 20 -7.14 -3.83 -2.58
CA HIS A 20 -6.34 -4.80 -3.32
C HIS A 20 -5.42 -4.05 -4.29
N THR A 21 -4.15 -3.86 -3.88
CA THR A 21 -3.11 -3.16 -4.66
C THR A 21 -1.73 -3.39 -4.03
N ILE A 22 -0.67 -3.30 -4.83
CA ILE A 22 0.72 -3.50 -4.41
C ILE A 22 1.58 -2.32 -4.86
N PHE A 23 2.31 -1.71 -3.91
CA PHE A 23 3.39 -0.76 -4.18
C PHE A 23 4.57 -1.50 -4.79
N GLN A 24 4.97 -1.13 -6.00
CA GLN A 24 5.92 -1.91 -6.78
C GLN A 24 7.07 -1.13 -7.43
N GLU A 25 7.01 0.20 -7.48
CA GLU A 25 8.10 0.98 -8.06
C GLU A 25 8.23 2.39 -7.48
N LEU A 26 9.47 2.83 -7.24
CA LEU A 26 9.79 4.17 -6.78
C LEU A 26 10.41 4.99 -7.91
N TYR A 27 10.00 6.24 -8.05
CA TYR A 27 10.65 7.20 -8.94
C TYR A 27 11.25 8.35 -8.14
N VAL A 28 12.49 8.72 -8.47
CA VAL A 28 13.21 9.86 -7.88
C VAL A 28 13.37 10.93 -8.96
N ASN A 29 12.75 12.10 -8.76
CA ASN A 29 12.70 13.18 -9.76
C ASN A 29 12.23 12.69 -11.15
N GLY A 30 11.23 11.80 -11.17
CA GLY A 30 10.67 11.22 -12.38
C GLY A 30 11.51 10.11 -13.02
N VAL A 31 12.64 9.73 -12.44
CA VAL A 31 13.47 8.60 -12.91
C VAL A 31 13.14 7.36 -12.10
N SER A 32 12.77 6.27 -12.77
CA SER A 32 12.49 4.97 -12.16
C SER A 32 13.74 4.40 -11.47
N ALA A 33 13.56 3.86 -10.26
CA ALA A 33 14.57 3.07 -9.56
C ALA A 33 14.59 1.59 -10.00
N GLY A 34 13.63 1.19 -10.85
CA GLY A 34 13.42 -0.15 -11.35
C GLY A 34 12.35 -0.93 -10.56
N HIS A 35 11.57 -1.72 -11.30
CA HIS A 35 10.50 -2.56 -10.75
C HIS A 35 11.00 -3.44 -9.58
N LEU A 36 10.33 -3.30 -8.43
CA LEU A 36 10.59 -4.00 -7.16
C LEU A 36 11.99 -3.78 -6.55
N LYS A 37 12.77 -2.83 -7.06
CA LYS A 37 14.09 -2.48 -6.49
C LYS A 37 13.94 -1.74 -5.18
N GLY A 38 14.65 -2.20 -4.15
CA GLY A 38 14.60 -1.60 -2.81
C GLY A 38 13.25 -1.71 -2.10
N ILE A 39 12.29 -2.47 -2.64
CA ILE A 39 10.94 -2.64 -2.09
C ILE A 39 10.81 -4.04 -1.49
N ARG A 40 10.19 -4.12 -0.29
CA ARG A 40 9.76 -5.39 0.29
C ARG A 40 8.30 -5.60 -0.06
N TYR A 41 8.01 -6.56 -0.93
CA TYR A 41 6.69 -6.74 -1.53
C TYR A 41 6.12 -8.15 -1.26
N PRO A 42 4.78 -8.30 -1.21
CA PRO A 42 4.09 -9.58 -1.23
C PRO A 42 3.76 -10.03 -2.67
N ASN A 43 3.39 -11.30 -2.86
CA ASN A 43 2.83 -11.80 -4.13
C ASN A 43 1.29 -11.74 -4.21
N TYR A 44 0.64 -11.39 -3.09
CA TYR A 44 -0.80 -11.27 -2.96
C TYR A 44 -1.13 -9.85 -2.50
N ASP A 45 -2.16 -9.27 -3.09
CA ASP A 45 -2.57 -7.87 -2.99
C ASP A 45 -3.61 -7.62 -1.88
N GLY A 46 -4.03 -8.67 -1.16
CA GLY A 46 -5.01 -8.55 -0.09
C GLY A 46 -4.61 -7.58 1.02
N PRO A 47 -5.58 -6.98 1.73
CA PRO A 47 -5.32 -5.96 2.73
C PRO A 47 -4.81 -6.55 4.05
N ILE A 48 -4.03 -5.74 4.78
CA ILE A 48 -3.83 -5.95 6.22
C ILE A 48 -4.99 -5.29 6.97
N THR A 49 -5.71 -6.08 7.76
CA THR A 49 -6.92 -5.63 8.47
C THR A 49 -6.73 -5.50 9.99
N ASP A 50 -5.81 -6.28 10.58
CA ASP A 50 -5.48 -6.17 12.00
C ASP A 50 -4.43 -5.07 12.23
N VAL A 51 -4.90 -3.90 12.64
CA VAL A 51 -4.05 -2.74 12.96
C VAL A 51 -3.18 -2.93 14.20
N THR A 52 -3.38 -4.00 14.97
CA THR A 52 -2.55 -4.35 16.13
C THR A 52 -1.42 -5.32 15.78
N SER A 53 -1.44 -5.91 14.57
CA SER A 53 -0.40 -6.80 14.07
C SER A 53 0.86 -6.03 13.67
N LYS A 54 2.02 -6.70 13.72
CA LYS A 54 3.28 -6.20 13.13
C LYS A 54 3.22 -6.09 11.61
N ASP A 55 2.28 -6.78 10.97
CA ASP A 55 2.10 -6.74 9.52
C ASP A 55 1.68 -5.34 9.03
N VAL A 56 1.14 -4.48 9.91
CA VAL A 56 0.81 -3.09 9.58
C VAL A 56 2.05 -2.24 9.28
N ILE A 57 3.26 -2.70 9.65
CA ILE A 57 4.50 -1.95 9.47
C ILE A 57 4.94 -1.94 7.99
N CYS A 58 4.98 -3.11 7.34
CA CYS A 58 5.48 -3.28 5.98
C CYS A 58 4.80 -4.43 5.22
N ASN A 59 3.55 -4.77 5.54
CA ASN A 59 2.90 -6.02 5.14
C ASN A 59 3.55 -7.26 5.81
N GLY A 60 3.01 -8.47 5.64
CA GLY A 60 3.51 -9.63 6.37
C GLY A 60 2.56 -10.83 6.40
N GLY A 61 2.34 -11.45 7.57
CA GLY A 61 1.69 -12.74 7.78
C GLY A 61 0.60 -13.14 6.76
N PRO A 62 -0.49 -12.35 6.59
CA PRO A 62 -1.54 -12.63 5.61
C PRO A 62 -1.10 -12.57 4.14
N ASN A 63 -0.11 -11.73 3.82
CA ASN A 63 0.50 -11.57 2.50
C ASN A 63 2.04 -11.69 2.63
N PRO A 64 2.59 -12.91 2.75
CA PRO A 64 4.00 -13.09 3.04
C PRO A 64 4.92 -12.37 2.05
N LEU A 65 5.91 -11.66 2.59
CA LEU A 65 6.89 -10.93 1.78
C LEU A 65 7.84 -11.90 1.08
N VAL A 66 8.19 -11.58 -0.17
CA VAL A 66 9.13 -12.38 -0.95
C VAL A 66 10.54 -12.26 -0.38
N THR A 67 11.17 -13.40 -0.13
CA THR A 67 12.55 -13.49 0.38
C THR A 67 13.43 -14.30 -0.58
N PRO A 68 14.75 -14.03 -0.67
CA PRO A 68 15.47 -12.98 0.07
C PRO A 68 15.07 -11.57 -0.41
N TYR A 69 15.11 -10.61 0.51
CA TYR A 69 14.82 -9.21 0.15
C TYR A 69 15.87 -8.65 -0.80
N ASP A 70 15.43 -7.82 -1.74
CA ASP A 70 16.34 -6.97 -2.52
C ASP A 70 17.11 -6.05 -1.56
N LYS A 71 18.42 -5.93 -1.79
CA LYS A 71 19.33 -5.20 -0.90
C LYS A 71 19.63 -3.78 -1.40
N THR A 72 19.01 -3.36 -2.49
CA THR A 72 19.19 -2.01 -3.04
C THR A 72 18.69 -0.99 -2.03
N VAL A 73 19.52 0.01 -1.75
CA VAL A 73 19.11 1.24 -1.08
C VAL A 73 19.03 2.30 -2.18
N ILE A 74 17.86 2.89 -2.38
CA ILE A 74 17.66 3.91 -3.42
C ILE A 74 18.15 5.25 -2.88
N ASP A 75 19.06 5.89 -3.61
CA ASP A 75 19.58 7.21 -3.26
C ASP A 75 18.54 8.30 -3.59
N VAL A 76 18.10 9.03 -2.57
CA VAL A 76 17.12 10.11 -2.69
C VAL A 76 17.73 11.42 -2.17
N PRO A 77 18.05 12.38 -3.04
CA PRO A 77 18.49 13.70 -2.61
C PRO A 77 17.41 14.42 -1.79
N ALA A 78 17.81 15.17 -0.77
CA ALA A 78 16.87 16.00 -0.01
C ALA A 78 16.17 17.01 -0.93
N GLY A 79 14.84 17.12 -0.79
CA GLY A 79 14.00 17.96 -1.66
C GLY A 79 13.64 17.33 -3.01
N ALA A 80 14.05 16.09 -3.28
CA ALA A 80 13.59 15.36 -4.46
C ALA A 80 12.08 15.13 -4.43
N THR A 81 11.46 15.08 -5.61
CA THR A 81 10.09 14.58 -5.76
C THR A 81 10.13 13.07 -5.85
N ILE A 82 9.27 12.41 -5.06
CA ILE A 82 9.16 10.94 -5.04
C ILE A 82 7.78 10.55 -5.57
N THR A 83 7.75 9.61 -6.50
CA THR A 83 6.51 8.92 -6.91
C THR A 83 6.55 7.50 -6.38
N HIS A 84 5.46 7.08 -5.74
CA HIS A 84 5.22 5.69 -5.35
C HIS A 84 4.20 5.12 -6.33
N GLU A 85 4.59 4.11 -7.10
CA GLU A 85 3.74 3.45 -8.09
C GLU A 85 3.09 2.21 -7.50
N TRP A 86 1.77 2.13 -7.68
CA TRP A 86 0.91 1.06 -7.19
C TRP A 86 0.20 0.42 -8.38
N HIS A 87 -0.03 -0.89 -8.33
CA HIS A 87 -0.79 -1.65 -9.31
C HIS A 87 -1.67 -2.69 -8.65
N HIS A 88 -2.72 -3.16 -9.33
CA HIS A 88 -3.67 -4.13 -8.76
C HIS A 88 -2.94 -5.40 -8.32
N THR A 89 -2.14 -5.97 -9.22
CA THR A 89 -1.21 -7.07 -8.96
C THR A 89 0.15 -6.83 -9.61
N LEU A 90 1.16 -7.64 -9.25
CA LEU A 90 2.52 -7.58 -9.82
C LEU A 90 2.59 -7.73 -11.35
N THR A 91 1.51 -8.16 -12.01
CA THR A 91 1.47 -8.38 -13.46
C THR A 91 0.39 -7.55 -14.17
N SER A 92 -0.24 -6.59 -13.50
CA SER A 92 -1.40 -5.86 -14.07
C SER A 92 -1.00 -4.79 -15.09
N VAL A 93 0.23 -4.30 -15.01
CA VAL A 93 0.76 -3.24 -15.88
C VAL A 93 0.56 -3.59 -17.37
N GLY A 94 -0.13 -2.73 -18.10
CA GLY A 94 -0.30 -2.86 -19.55
C GLY A 94 -1.23 -3.99 -20.01
N THR A 95 -1.90 -4.68 -19.09
CA THR A 95 -2.85 -5.76 -19.41
C THR A 95 -4.23 -5.26 -19.84
N GLY A 96 -4.56 -4.01 -19.50
CA GLY A 96 -5.91 -3.45 -19.67
C GLY A 96 -6.88 -3.84 -18.55
N ASP A 97 -6.36 -4.31 -17.42
CA ASP A 97 -7.12 -4.53 -16.20
C ASP A 97 -7.85 -3.25 -15.77
N VAL A 98 -9.18 -3.35 -15.63
CA VAL A 98 -10.06 -2.23 -15.29
C VAL A 98 -9.92 -1.81 -13.83
N ASP A 99 -9.39 -2.70 -12.99
CA ASP A 99 -9.13 -2.46 -11.58
C ASP A 99 -7.67 -2.03 -11.33
N ASP A 100 -6.83 -1.84 -12.36
CA ASP A 100 -5.49 -1.28 -12.21
C ASP A 100 -5.54 0.25 -12.13
N PRO A 101 -4.92 0.90 -11.12
CA PRO A 101 -4.05 0.33 -10.07
C PRO A 101 -4.78 -0.20 -8.83
N ILE A 102 -6.04 0.17 -8.64
CA ILE A 102 -6.95 -0.35 -7.63
C ILE A 102 -8.39 -0.18 -8.11
N ALA A 103 -9.27 -1.14 -7.80
CA ALA A 103 -10.68 -1.04 -8.18
C ALA A 103 -11.33 0.26 -7.62
N ALA A 104 -12.08 0.97 -8.47
CA ALA A 104 -12.60 2.32 -8.19
C ALA A 104 -13.51 2.44 -6.94
N GLY A 105 -14.03 1.32 -6.44
CA GLY A 105 -14.83 1.27 -5.21
C GLY A 105 -14.02 1.46 -3.92
N HIS A 106 -12.69 1.36 -3.96
CA HIS A 106 -11.82 1.48 -2.79
C HIS A 106 -11.47 2.94 -2.48
N LEU A 107 -12.50 3.70 -2.11
CA LEU A 107 -12.32 5.09 -1.69
C LEU A 107 -11.63 5.15 -0.33
N GLY A 108 -10.52 5.88 -0.24
CA GLY A 108 -9.77 6.02 1.00
C GLY A 108 -8.59 6.97 0.88
N PRO A 109 -7.92 7.27 2.00
CA PRO A 109 -6.69 8.05 2.01
C PRO A 109 -5.48 7.23 1.51
N VAL A 110 -4.44 7.94 1.08
CA VAL A 110 -3.07 7.44 0.88
C VAL A 110 -2.15 8.27 1.77
N MET A 111 -1.14 7.64 2.39
CA MET A 111 -0.19 8.29 3.30
C MET A 111 1.25 8.09 2.84
#